data_AF-A0A7X1NTR6-F1
#
_entry.id   AF-A0A7X1NTR6-F1
#
_cell.length_a   1.000
_cell.length_b   1.000
_cell.length_c   1.000
_cell.angle_alpha   90.00
_cell.angle_beta   90.00
_cell.angle_gamma   90.00
#
_symmetry.space_group_name_H-M   'P 1'
#
loop_
_entity.id
_entity.type
_entity.pdbx_description
1 polymer ?
#
loop_
_entity_poly.entity_id
_entity_poly.type
_entity_poly.pdbx_seq_one_letter_code
_entity_poly.pdbx_strand_id
1 'polypeptide(L)' 'MRERLEAQGEHMQVKDVNGEHVGTVDHVEGDQLKLTRTDSPDGQHHYVPLSQVESMDDVAVYLNVERSAVQ' A
#
# COMPACT_ATOMS: atom_id res chain seq x y z
N MET A 1 -6.70 -8.87 -9.13
CA MET A 1 -5.75 -8.14 -8.26
C MET A 1 -6.48 -7.59 -7.03
N ARG A 2 -7.45 -6.68 -7.23
CA ARG A 2 -8.38 -6.15 -6.19
C ARG A 2 -8.84 -7.19 -5.16
N GLU A 3 -9.54 -8.24 -5.60
CA GLU A 3 -10.06 -9.28 -4.69
C GLU A 3 -8.96 -9.96 -3.84
N ARG A 4 -7.74 -10.09 -4.36
CA ARG A 4 -6.61 -10.64 -3.58
C ARG A 4 -6.10 -9.65 -2.55
N LEU A 5 -6.05 -8.36 -2.88
CA LEU A 5 -5.68 -7.30 -1.93
C LEU A 5 -6.74 -7.14 -0.85
N GLU A 6 -8.02 -7.28 -1.20
CA GLU A 6 -9.10 -7.25 -0.21
C GLU A 6 -9.07 -8.48 0.71
N ALA A 7 -8.75 -9.66 0.18
CA ALA A 7 -8.73 -10.90 0.97
C ALA A 7 -7.41 -11.18 1.71
N GLN A 8 -6.28 -10.70 1.20
CA GLN A 8 -4.92 -11.03 1.69
C GLN A 8 -4.04 -9.80 1.92
N GLY A 9 -4.46 -8.62 1.47
CA GLY A 9 -3.69 -7.38 1.55
C GLY A 9 -3.67 -6.75 2.93
N GLU A 10 -4.59 -7.09 3.82
CA GLU A 10 -4.61 -6.55 5.19
C GLU A 10 -3.33 -6.91 5.95
N HIS A 11 -2.75 -5.93 6.64
CA HIS A 11 -1.48 -6.01 7.37
C HIS A 11 -0.23 -6.29 6.51
N MET A 12 -0.32 -6.22 5.17
CA MET A 12 0.83 -6.37 4.29
C MET A 12 1.69 -5.11 4.25
N GLN A 13 3.01 -5.28 4.09
CA GLN A 13 3.91 -4.16 3.85
C GLN A 13 3.69 -3.59 2.45
N VAL A 14 3.80 -2.27 2.31
CA VAL A 14 3.73 -1.57 1.02
C VAL A 14 5.10 -1.03 0.71
N LYS A 15 5.62 -1.43 -0.44
CA LYS A 15 6.91 -1.00 -0.97
C LYS A 15 6.72 -0.21 -2.23
N ASP A 16 7.52 0.84 -2.40
CA ASP A 16 7.48 1.65 -3.59
C ASP A 16 8.24 0.99 -4.76
N VAL A 17 8.28 1.68 -5.90
CA VAL A 17 8.97 1.23 -7.11
C VAL A 17 10.49 1.04 -6.91
N ASN A 18 11.08 1.71 -5.92
CA ASN A 18 12.49 1.57 -5.54
C ASN A 18 12.70 0.44 -4.51
N GLY A 19 11.61 -0.16 -4.01
CA GLY A 19 11.62 -1.17 -2.95
C GLY A 19 11.72 -0.57 -1.54
N GLU A 20 11.58 0.75 -1.40
CA GLU A 20 11.55 1.41 -0.09
C GLU A 20 10.23 1.16 0.62
N HIS A 21 10.29 1.03 1.95
CA HIS A 21 9.10 0.84 2.77
C HIS A 21 8.27 2.13 2.82
N VAL A 22 7.04 2.06 2.34
CA VAL A 22 6.06 3.17 2.33
C VAL A 22 5.21 3.13 3.58
N GLY A 23 4.75 1.94 3.96
CA GLY A 23 3.84 1.76 5.08
C GLY A 23 3.28 0.34 5.13
N THR A 24 2.21 0.16 5.89
CA THR A 24 1.51 -1.12 6.03
C THR A 24 0.04 -0.92 5.67
N VAL A 25 -0.57 -1.87 4.96
CA VAL A 25 -1.99 -1.82 4.61
C VAL A 25 -2.84 -2.02 5.86
N ASP A 26 -3.68 -1.03 6.15
CA ASP A 26 -4.71 -1.09 7.19
C ASP A 26 -5.96 -1.79 6.65
N HIS A 27 -6.48 -1.30 5.51
CA HIS A 27 -7.69 -1.81 4.89
C HIS A 27 -7.75 -1.46 3.41
N VAL A 28 -8.60 -2.15 2.64
CA VAL A 28 -8.90 -1.79 1.25
C VAL A 28 -10.26 -1.11 1.19
N GLU A 29 -10.29 0.16 0.78
CA GLU A 29 -11.52 0.94 0.62
C GLU A 29 -11.79 1.17 -0.87
N GLY A 30 -12.67 0.34 -1.44
CA GLY A 30 -13.03 0.41 -2.85
C GLY A 30 -11.85 0.15 -3.76
N ASP A 31 -11.38 1.19 -4.46
CA ASP A 31 -10.21 1.13 -5.35
C ASP A 31 -8.95 1.76 -4.72
N GLN A 32 -8.90 1.91 -3.40
CA GLN A 32 -7.74 2.46 -2.67
C GLN A 32 -7.33 1.58 -1.48
N LEU A 33 -6.03 1.40 -1.30
CA LEU A 33 -5.41 0.82 -0.12
C LEU A 33 -5.19 1.92 0.90
N LYS A 34 -5.82 1.79 2.06
CA LYS A 34 -5.59 2.63 3.22
C LYS A 34 -4.37 2.12 3.96
N LEU A 35 -3.40 3.00 4.21
CA LEU A 35 -2.22 2.67 4.99
C LEU A 35 -2.41 3.03 6.47
N THR A 36 -1.74 2.27 7.34
CA THR A 36 -1.75 2.48 8.78
C THR A 36 -0.97 3.75 9.13
N ARG A 37 -1.64 4.70 9.78
CA ARG A 37 -1.05 5.96 10.23
C ARG A 37 0.19 5.80 11.12
N THR A 38 0.26 4.72 11.89
CA THR A 38 1.37 4.42 12.80
C THR A 38 2.68 4.13 12.10
N ASP A 39 2.61 3.71 10.84
CA ASP A 39 3.76 3.30 10.04
C ASP A 39 4.18 4.41 9.04
N SER A 40 3.35 5.43 8.89
CA SER A 40 3.64 6.63 8.11
C SER A 40 4.53 7.60 8.89
N PRO A 41 5.64 8.10 8.31
CA PRO A 41 6.59 8.99 8.98
C PRO A 41 6.00 10.37 9.35
N ASP A 42 4.97 10.80 8.64
CA ASP A 42 4.23 12.05 8.86
C ASP A 42 2.99 11.87 9.75
N GLY A 43 2.68 10.64 10.17
CA GLY A 43 1.57 10.36 11.09
C GLY A 43 0.18 10.67 10.49
N GLN A 44 0.03 10.60 9.16
CA GLN A 44 -1.27 10.70 8.48
C GLN A 44 -1.68 9.38 7.83
N HIS A 45 -2.96 9.26 7.49
CA HIS A 45 -3.44 8.11 6.71
C HIS A 45 -3.13 8.34 5.24
N HIS A 46 -2.27 7.50 4.69
CA HIS A 46 -1.94 7.54 3.28
C HIS A 46 -2.88 6.63 2.51
N TYR A 47 -3.27 7.04 1.31
CA TYR A 47 -4.15 6.26 0.45
C TYR A 47 -3.47 5.97 -0.89
N VAL A 48 -3.31 4.69 -1.20
CA VAL A 48 -2.70 4.23 -2.43
C VAL A 48 -3.76 3.64 -3.35
N PRO A 49 -4.12 4.29 -4.46
CA PRO A 49 -5.05 3.69 -5.41
C PRO A 49 -4.48 2.39 -6.00
N LEU A 50 -5.35 1.42 -6.24
CA LEU A 50 -5.00 0.11 -6.80
C LEU A 50 -4.34 0.22 -8.18
N SER A 51 -4.56 1.32 -8.90
CA SER A 51 -3.88 1.63 -10.17
C SER A 51 -2.37 1.84 -10.02
N GLN A 52 -1.90 2.20 -8.82
CA GLN A 52 -0.49 2.36 -8.50
C GLN A 52 0.15 1.05 -8.01
N VAL A 53 -0.63 -0.02 -7.83
CA VAL A 53 -0.11 -1.34 -7.47
C VAL A 53 0.41 -2.04 -8.71
N GLU A 54 1.70 -2.33 -8.74
CA GLU A 54 2.33 -3.08 -9.82
C GLU A 54 2.20 -4.59 -9.60
N SER A 55 2.47 -5.04 -8.37
CA SER A 55 2.51 -6.46 -8.02
C SER A 55 2.32 -6.67 -6.52
N MET A 56 2.04 -7.91 -6.10
CA MET A 56 1.87 -8.29 -4.70
C MET A 56 2.35 -9.73 -4.53
N ASP A 57 3.14 -9.95 -3.47
CA ASP A 57 3.58 -11.27 -3.02
C ASP A 57 2.81 -11.70 -1.76
N ASP A 58 3.29 -12.71 -1.04
CA ASP A 58 2.70 -13.14 0.24
C ASP A 58 3.12 -12.26 1.44
N VAL A 59 4.05 -11.32 1.24
CA VAL A 59 4.64 -10.49 2.31
C VAL A 59 4.46 -8.99 2.09
N ALA A 60 4.53 -8.54 0.83
CA ALA A 60 4.43 -7.11 0.50
C ALA A 60 3.70 -6.84 -0.82
N VAL A 61 3.15 -5.64 -0.93
CA VAL A 61 2.60 -5.01 -2.13
C VAL A 61 3.66 -4.08 -2.72
N TYR A 62 3.89 -4.16 -4.02
CA TYR A 62 4.84 -3.33 -4.75
C TYR A 62 4.10 -2.32 -5.60
N LEU A 63 4.47 -1.05 -5.46
CA LEU A 63 3.91 0.05 -6.23
C LEU A 63 4.77 0.35 -7.46
N ASN A 64 4.14 0.92 -8.49
CA ASN A 64 4.83 1.48 -9.65
C ASN A 64 5.22 2.96 -9.46
N VAL A 65 4.94 3.53 -8.29
CA VAL A 65 5.30 4.90 -7.93
C VAL A 65 6.26 4.92 -6.75
N GLU A 66 6.89 6.07 -6.53
CA GLU A 66 7.70 6.35 -5.35
C GLU A 66 6.81 6.74 -4.16
N ARG A 67 7.30 6.51 -2.93
CA ARG A 67 6.60 6.93 -1.71
C ARG A 67 6.23 8.42 -1.68
N SER A 68 7.03 9.27 -2.34
CA SER A 68 6.81 10.72 -2.45
C SER A 68 5.56 11.07 -3.25
N ALA A 69 5.06 10.15 -4.07
CA ALA A 69 3.84 10.29 -4.85
C ALA A 69 2.60 9.74 -4.13
N VAL A 70 2.79 9.11 -2.97
CA VAL A 70 1.71 8.66 -2.08
C VAL A 70 1.34 9.82 -1.15
N GLN A 71 0.04 10.08 -1.02
CA GLN A 71 -0.52 11.18 -0.21
C GLN A 71 -1.33 10.64 0.97
#